data_AF-A0A2T3YUM5-F1
#
_entry.id   AF-A0A2T3YUM5-F1
#
_cell.length_a   1.000
_cell.length_b   1.000
_cell.length_c   1.000
_cell.angle_alpha   90.00
_cell.angle_beta   90.00
_cell.angle_gamma   90.00
#
_symmetry.space_group_name_H-M   'P 1'
#
loop_
_entity.id
_entity.type
_entity.pdbx_description
1 polymer ?
#
loop_
_entity_poly.entity_id
_entity_poly.type
_entity_poly.pdbx_seq_one_letter_code
_entity_poly.pdbx_strand_id
1 'polypeptide(L)'
;MEPEQVTITVLLPDMFKAFLKQEPLVNPHYERVKLESEEWLSEFCSFGPRMRKKVNNCDFSYFCAIAAPFAPRSQFRTICDWGNWVFPYDDMFDNGCLRDKPEESQRVMESLMMPMMGKSSYLDVADRLRIVQAHDTVFQRIAMPLHIKGVRKRFALAMQGYCQGALVQIDNHFASKTPSLEEIVLIRRKSAGCKPLYHLVEYAHDLRVPDEVFDNPVIQELECLGMDMAEGVPHNMVTVCCSSGMSLQNAFNTVGKLLEQRYQRWDKAEASVPSWGKEADVQVRKYVEGIKCVVKANLNWSFKSERYLGSNPAQVRSTRVLQLLVESPNSRRKTVVMKHHHSRLQDDALKTVGSYIIWIYTLAIEFLLSCVMY
;
A
#
# COMPACT_ATOMS: atom_id res chain seq x y z
N MET A 1 -17.10 9.99 -33.62
CA MET A 1 -17.84 9.17 -32.65
C MET A 1 -16.87 8.90 -31.52
N GLU A 2 -17.14 9.49 -30.35
CA GLU A 2 -16.43 9.12 -29.13
C GLU A 2 -16.65 7.61 -28.86
N PRO A 3 -15.64 6.89 -28.34
CA PRO A 3 -15.81 5.47 -28.01
C PRO A 3 -16.93 5.34 -26.98
N GLU A 4 -17.89 4.48 -27.28
CA GLU A 4 -19.01 4.15 -26.38
C GLU A 4 -18.42 3.56 -25.09
N GLN A 5 -18.42 4.35 -24.01
CA GLN A 5 -17.96 3.91 -22.70
C GLN A 5 -18.98 2.93 -22.14
N VAL A 6 -18.59 1.65 -22.05
CA VAL A 6 -19.42 0.63 -21.40
C VAL A 6 -19.19 0.79 -19.90
N THR A 7 -20.26 0.79 -19.12
CA THR A 7 -20.16 0.82 -17.65
C THR A 7 -20.59 -0.54 -17.11
N ILE A 8 -19.71 -1.22 -16.37
CA ILE A 8 -20.05 -2.43 -15.62
C ILE A 8 -20.39 -2.05 -14.19
N THR A 9 -21.51 -2.57 -13.70
CA THR A 9 -21.92 -2.41 -12.32
C THR A 9 -21.55 -3.67 -11.53
N VAL A 10 -20.88 -3.50 -10.40
CA VAL A 10 -20.55 -4.59 -9.47
C VAL A 10 -21.03 -4.25 -8.06
N LEU A 11 -21.43 -5.28 -7.33
CA LEU A 11 -21.74 -5.20 -5.91
C LEU A 11 -20.50 -5.59 -5.11
N LEU A 12 -20.00 -4.64 -4.32
CA LEU A 12 -18.91 -4.86 -3.36
C LEU A 12 -19.37 -5.74 -2.20
N PRO A 13 -18.47 -6.57 -1.63
CA PRO A 13 -18.75 -7.24 -0.38
C PRO A 13 -19.01 -6.23 0.74
N ASP A 14 -19.76 -6.65 1.76
CA ASP A 14 -19.89 -5.86 2.98
C ASP A 14 -18.60 -5.89 3.78
N MET A 15 -17.85 -4.79 3.73
CA MET A 15 -16.55 -4.62 4.41
C MET A 15 -16.68 -4.00 5.80
N PHE A 16 -17.83 -3.38 6.14
CA PHE A 16 -18.03 -2.73 7.45
C PHE A 16 -18.68 -3.73 8.43
N LYS A 17 -17.92 -4.77 8.78
CA LYS A 17 -18.36 -5.87 9.66
C LYS A 17 -17.54 -5.95 10.96
N ALA A 18 -18.05 -6.70 11.93
CA ALA A 18 -17.40 -6.92 13.23
C ALA A 18 -16.92 -5.58 13.85
N PHE A 19 -15.64 -5.48 14.23
CA PHE A 19 -15.03 -4.28 14.81
C PHE A 19 -14.90 -3.10 13.83
N LEU A 20 -15.12 -3.31 12.53
CA LEU A 20 -15.11 -2.27 11.49
C LEU A 20 -16.46 -1.56 11.33
N LYS A 21 -17.52 -2.04 11.97
CA LYS A 21 -18.85 -1.36 11.98
C LYS A 21 -18.81 0.02 12.65
N GLN A 22 -17.93 0.16 13.63
CA GLN A 22 -17.84 1.37 14.45
C GLN A 22 -17.08 2.45 13.70
N GLU A 23 -17.60 3.68 13.76
CA GLU A 23 -16.89 4.84 13.23
C GLU A 23 -15.53 4.97 13.93
N PRO A 24 -14.44 5.21 13.18
CA PRO A 24 -13.12 5.33 13.78
C PRO A 24 -13.00 6.58 14.64
N LEU A 25 -12.20 6.46 15.70
CA LEU A 25 -11.63 7.62 16.36
C LEU A 25 -10.53 8.21 15.46
N VAL A 26 -10.40 9.53 15.49
CA VAL A 26 -9.41 10.27 14.69
C VAL A 26 -8.54 11.07 15.65
N ASN A 27 -7.22 10.99 15.47
CA ASN A 27 -6.27 11.74 16.30
C ASN A 27 -6.58 13.26 16.26
N PRO A 28 -6.71 13.93 17.41
CA PRO A 28 -7.09 15.35 17.48
C PRO A 28 -6.07 16.30 16.84
N HIS A 29 -4.84 15.82 16.59
CA HIS A 29 -3.79 16.61 15.94
C HIS A 29 -3.76 16.47 14.41
N TYR A 30 -4.68 15.69 13.82
CA TYR A 30 -4.70 15.36 12.40
C TYR A 30 -4.52 16.57 11.47
N GLU A 31 -5.42 17.56 11.54
CA GLU A 31 -5.44 18.69 10.62
C GLU A 31 -4.09 19.45 10.59
N ARG A 32 -3.52 19.67 11.78
CA ARG A 32 -2.25 20.36 11.91
C ARG A 32 -1.09 19.50 11.43
N VAL A 33 -0.97 18.27 11.93
CA VAL A 33 0.17 17.39 11.63
C VAL A 33 0.19 16.98 10.16
N LYS A 34 -0.97 16.84 9.51
CA LYS A 34 -1.08 16.61 8.07
C LYS A 34 -0.29 17.65 7.29
N LEU A 35 -0.61 18.93 7.49
CA LEU A 35 0.02 20.03 6.77
C LEU A 35 1.53 20.04 6.95
N GLU A 36 2.00 19.99 8.21
CA GLU A 36 3.44 20.11 8.44
C GLU A 36 4.21 18.83 8.04
N SER A 37 3.57 17.65 7.96
CA SER A 37 4.17 16.40 7.44
C SER A 37 4.31 16.41 5.91
N GLU A 38 3.24 16.80 5.21
CA GLU A 38 3.22 16.89 3.76
C GLU A 38 4.19 17.96 3.24
N GLU A 39 4.23 19.13 3.90
CA GLU A 39 5.14 20.22 3.58
C GLU A 39 6.61 19.81 3.80
N TRP A 40 6.93 19.27 4.98
CA TRP A 40 8.27 18.80 5.32
C TRP A 40 8.80 17.80 4.29
N LEU A 41 8.03 16.75 3.98
CA LEU A 41 8.50 15.71 3.06
C LEU A 41 8.73 16.27 1.65
N SER A 42 7.81 17.14 1.22
CA SER A 42 7.88 17.83 -0.07
C SER A 42 9.13 18.69 -0.20
N GLU A 43 9.45 19.49 0.82
CA GLU A 43 10.64 20.34 0.82
C GLU A 43 11.92 19.51 0.91
N PHE A 44 11.97 18.58 1.86
CA PHE A 44 13.12 17.71 2.10
C PHE A 44 13.51 16.96 0.83
N CYS A 45 12.53 16.33 0.16
CA CYS A 45 12.78 15.58 -1.07
C CYS A 45 12.78 16.46 -2.33
N SER A 46 12.52 17.76 -2.22
CA SER A 46 12.35 18.69 -3.35
C SER A 46 11.37 18.18 -4.41
N PHE A 47 10.19 17.74 -3.95
CA PHE A 47 9.14 17.26 -4.84
C PHE A 47 8.61 18.35 -5.76
N GLY A 48 8.50 18.01 -7.05
CA GLY A 48 7.81 18.83 -8.03
C GLY A 48 6.28 18.81 -7.83
N PRO A 49 5.53 19.72 -8.50
CA PRO A 49 4.10 19.91 -8.27
C PRO A 49 3.24 18.64 -8.40
N ARG A 50 3.59 17.74 -9.33
CA ARG A 50 2.87 16.47 -9.54
C ARG A 50 2.96 15.55 -8.33
N MET A 51 4.16 15.37 -7.76
CA MET A 51 4.35 14.50 -6.59
C MET A 51 3.74 15.12 -5.33
N ARG A 52 3.87 16.44 -5.15
CA ARG A 52 3.17 17.16 -4.07
C ARG A 52 1.68 16.87 -4.10
N LYS A 53 1.03 17.11 -5.24
CA LYS A 53 -0.40 16.82 -5.43
C LYS A 53 -0.75 15.36 -5.15
N LYS A 54 0.08 14.39 -5.60
CA LYS A 54 -0.12 12.96 -5.28
C LYS A 54 -0.13 12.73 -3.76
N VAL A 55 0.84 13.29 -3.02
CA VAL A 55 0.93 13.14 -1.55
C VAL A 55 -0.27 13.79 -0.86
N ASN A 56 -0.62 15.04 -1.21
CA ASN A 56 -1.75 15.75 -0.60
C ASN A 56 -3.10 15.03 -0.85
N ASN A 57 -3.34 14.53 -2.07
CA ASN A 57 -4.56 13.80 -2.41
C ASN A 57 -4.60 12.40 -1.79
N CYS A 58 -3.43 11.81 -1.54
CA CYS A 58 -3.32 10.54 -0.84
C CYS A 58 -3.86 10.68 0.60
N ASP A 59 -3.54 11.78 1.29
CA ASP A 59 -4.00 12.07 2.67
C ASP A 59 -3.76 10.89 3.62
N PHE A 60 -2.55 10.32 3.57
CA PHE A 60 -2.21 9.19 4.42
C PHE A 60 -2.08 9.61 5.90
N SER A 61 -1.92 10.90 6.17
CA SER A 61 -2.06 11.46 7.52
C SER A 61 -3.43 11.12 8.14
N TYR A 62 -4.51 11.03 7.36
CA TYR A 62 -5.82 10.60 7.86
C TYR A 62 -5.84 9.13 8.24
N PHE A 63 -5.20 8.28 7.43
CA PHE A 63 -4.98 6.88 7.76
C PHE A 63 -4.25 6.79 9.12
N CYS A 64 -3.13 7.51 9.27
CA CYS A 64 -2.35 7.50 10.51
C CYS A 64 -3.18 7.99 11.70
N ALA A 65 -4.08 8.96 11.49
CA ALA A 65 -4.92 9.51 12.55
C ALA A 65 -5.92 8.48 13.10
N ILE A 66 -6.37 7.54 12.27
CA ILE A 66 -7.22 6.41 12.70
C ILE A 66 -6.38 5.27 13.26
N ALA A 67 -5.20 5.01 12.69
CA ALA A 67 -4.32 3.95 13.15
C ALA A 67 -3.75 4.22 14.55
N ALA A 68 -3.52 5.50 14.88
CA ALA A 68 -3.00 5.94 16.17
C ALA A 68 -3.82 7.09 16.77
N PRO A 69 -5.08 6.85 17.16
CA PRO A 69 -6.02 7.90 17.53
C PRO A 69 -5.67 8.57 18.87
N PHE A 70 -4.90 7.90 19.71
CA PHE A 70 -4.49 8.40 21.03
C PHE A 70 -3.00 8.75 21.12
N ALA A 71 -2.26 8.65 20.01
CA ALA A 71 -0.84 8.97 20.01
C ALA A 71 -0.62 10.47 20.32
N PRO A 72 0.33 10.81 21.21
CA PRO A 72 0.72 12.20 21.42
C PRO A 72 1.24 12.81 20.12
N ARG A 73 1.12 14.14 19.98
CA ARG A 73 1.45 14.86 18.73
C ARG A 73 2.81 14.49 18.13
N SER A 74 3.88 14.36 18.94
CA SER A 74 5.23 14.04 18.46
C SER A 74 5.33 12.64 17.84
N GLN A 75 4.72 11.66 18.51
CA GLN A 75 4.68 10.27 18.05
C GLN A 75 3.80 10.16 16.80
N PHE A 76 2.62 10.78 16.84
CA PHE A 76 1.71 10.85 15.72
C PHE A 76 2.38 11.47 14.49
N ARG A 77 3.12 12.57 14.68
CA ARG A 77 3.90 13.20 13.62
C ARG A 77 4.91 12.26 12.97
N THR A 78 5.59 11.44 13.76
CA THR A 78 6.55 10.46 13.24
C THR A 78 5.88 9.40 12.36
N ILE A 79 4.68 8.91 12.75
CA ILE A 79 3.93 7.98 11.90
C ILE A 79 3.47 8.68 10.62
N CYS A 80 2.97 9.92 10.68
CA CYS A 80 2.56 10.67 9.48
C CYS A 80 3.72 10.88 8.51
N ASP A 81 4.91 11.21 9.01
CA ASP A 81 6.10 11.37 8.16
C ASP A 81 6.48 10.07 7.44
N TRP A 82 6.44 8.93 8.12
CA TRP A 82 6.65 7.63 7.49
C TRP A 82 5.53 7.28 6.51
N GLY A 83 4.28 7.56 6.89
CA GLY A 83 3.11 7.25 6.09
C GLY A 83 3.03 8.08 4.79
N ASN A 84 3.41 9.35 4.83
CA ASN A 84 3.52 10.17 3.63
C ASN A 84 4.75 9.81 2.80
N TRP A 85 5.79 9.25 3.43
CA TRP A 85 7.01 8.76 2.77
C TRP A 85 6.78 7.49 1.95
N VAL A 86 5.91 6.58 2.42
CA VAL A 86 5.77 5.24 1.81
C VAL A 86 5.34 5.32 0.34
N PHE A 87 4.42 6.23 -0.03
CA PHE A 87 3.90 6.29 -1.40
C PHE A 87 4.90 6.83 -2.41
N PRO A 88 5.58 7.97 -2.19
CA PRO A 88 6.64 8.39 -3.11
C PRO A 88 7.77 7.38 -3.23
N TYR A 89 8.07 6.63 -2.15
CA TYR A 89 9.06 5.56 -2.19
C TYR A 89 8.57 4.38 -3.04
N ASP A 90 7.37 3.84 -2.79
CA ASP A 90 6.75 2.77 -3.57
C ASP A 90 6.58 3.17 -5.05
N ASP A 91 6.14 4.40 -5.33
CA ASP A 91 5.90 4.91 -6.69
C ASP A 91 7.17 4.88 -7.55
N MET A 92 8.38 4.86 -6.96
CA MET A 92 9.62 4.67 -7.70
C MET A 92 9.71 3.28 -8.35
N PHE A 93 9.23 2.26 -7.65
CA PHE A 93 9.29 0.86 -8.05
C PHE A 93 8.03 0.42 -8.79
N ASP A 94 6.87 0.96 -8.43
CA ASP A 94 5.61 0.60 -9.10
C ASP A 94 5.41 1.37 -10.40
N ASN A 95 5.77 2.66 -10.37
CA ASN A 95 5.39 3.61 -11.41
C ASN A 95 6.53 4.51 -11.93
N GLY A 96 7.74 4.28 -11.44
CA GLY A 96 8.85 5.19 -11.57
C GLY A 96 9.94 4.64 -12.47
N CYS A 97 11.11 5.27 -12.38
CA CYS A 97 12.28 4.91 -13.18
C CYS A 97 12.92 3.57 -12.77
N LEU A 98 12.52 2.98 -11.64
CA LEU A 98 13.09 1.73 -11.13
C LEU A 98 12.22 0.50 -11.42
N ARG A 99 11.02 0.68 -11.97
CA ARG A 99 10.03 -0.39 -12.17
C ARG A 99 10.56 -1.62 -12.91
N ASP A 100 11.31 -1.40 -13.98
CA ASP A 100 11.86 -2.45 -14.83
C ASP A 100 13.34 -2.71 -14.54
N LYS A 101 13.79 -2.38 -13.32
CA LYS A 101 15.21 -2.37 -12.94
C LYS A 101 15.44 -3.05 -11.59
N PRO A 102 15.38 -4.39 -11.53
CA PRO A 102 15.50 -5.14 -10.26
C PRO A 102 16.83 -4.88 -9.54
N GLU A 103 17.96 -4.84 -10.25
CA GLU A 103 19.27 -4.58 -9.63
C GLU A 103 19.39 -3.16 -9.05
N GLU A 104 18.90 -2.14 -9.76
CA GLU A 104 18.90 -0.76 -9.25
C GLU A 104 17.94 -0.62 -8.06
N SER A 105 16.78 -1.28 -8.12
CA SER A 105 15.80 -1.32 -7.03
C SER A 105 16.39 -1.95 -5.77
N GLN A 106 17.10 -3.07 -5.92
CA GLN A 106 17.79 -3.74 -4.83
C GLN A 106 18.81 -2.82 -4.16
N ARG A 107 19.64 -2.08 -4.92
CA ARG A 107 20.62 -1.14 -4.36
C ARG A 107 19.95 -0.02 -3.55
N VAL A 108 18.80 0.50 -4.01
CA VAL A 108 18.03 1.52 -3.27
C VAL A 108 17.47 0.95 -1.97
N MET A 109 16.94 -0.28 -1.99
CA MET A 109 16.42 -0.95 -0.79
C MET A 109 17.53 -1.32 0.19
N GLU A 110 18.69 -1.77 -0.29
CA GLU A 110 19.88 -2.00 0.54
C GLU A 110 20.33 -0.70 1.21
N SER A 111 20.35 0.41 0.47
CA SER A 111 20.64 1.74 1.01
C SER A 111 19.65 2.17 2.10
N LEU A 112 18.35 1.88 1.94
CA LEU A 112 17.34 2.12 2.96
C LEU A 112 17.63 1.33 4.25
N MET A 113 18.06 0.08 4.11
CA MET A 113 18.26 -0.83 5.25
C MET A 113 19.53 -0.59 6.06
N MET A 114 20.55 0.07 5.50
CA MET A 114 21.87 0.22 6.16
C MET A 114 21.79 0.82 7.57
N PRO A 115 21.13 1.97 7.81
CA PRO A 115 21.10 2.58 9.15
C PRO A 115 20.33 1.74 10.15
N MET A 116 19.31 1.01 9.69
CA MET A 116 18.50 0.13 10.53
C MET A 116 19.24 -1.13 10.96
N MET A 117 20.17 -1.62 10.13
CA MET A 117 20.96 -2.83 10.40
C MET A 117 22.28 -2.54 11.12
N GLY A 118 22.55 -1.29 11.51
CA GLY A 118 23.80 -0.90 12.18
C GLY A 118 25.04 -1.07 11.30
N LYS A 119 24.88 -1.09 9.97
CA LYS A 119 25.98 -1.21 9.02
C LYS A 119 26.51 0.19 8.68
N SER A 120 27.84 0.33 8.62
CA SER A 120 28.44 1.54 8.05
C SER A 120 28.10 1.60 6.56
N SER A 121 27.63 2.76 6.09
CA SER A 121 27.38 2.98 4.68
C SER A 121 28.70 2.99 3.91
N TYR A 122 28.75 2.33 2.75
CA TYR A 122 29.84 2.52 1.78
C TYR A 122 29.63 3.79 0.93
N LEU A 123 28.43 4.35 0.94
CA LEU A 123 28.09 5.64 0.35
C LEU A 123 28.16 6.75 1.41
N ASP A 124 28.56 7.96 1.04
CA ASP A 124 28.31 9.10 1.91
C ASP A 124 26.79 9.27 2.07
N VAL A 125 26.35 9.75 3.23
CA VAL A 125 24.94 10.10 3.46
C VAL A 125 24.47 11.06 2.38
N ALA A 126 25.33 12.01 1.98
CA ALA A 126 25.04 13.00 0.94
C ALA A 126 24.72 12.40 -0.44
N ASP A 127 25.25 11.21 -0.74
CA ASP A 127 25.09 10.54 -2.04
C ASP A 127 23.82 9.67 -2.10
N ARG A 128 23.14 9.45 -0.97
CA ARG A 128 21.90 8.67 -0.92
C ARG A 128 20.71 9.49 -1.43
N LEU A 129 19.72 8.81 -2.01
CA LEU A 129 18.49 9.47 -2.46
C LEU A 129 17.83 10.21 -1.29
N ARG A 130 17.32 11.42 -1.55
CA ARG A 130 16.67 12.23 -0.50
C ARG A 130 15.48 11.53 0.14
N ILE A 131 14.74 10.73 -0.63
CA ILE A 131 13.63 9.92 -0.09
C ILE A 131 14.15 8.88 0.92
N VAL A 132 15.33 8.30 0.69
CA VAL A 132 15.96 7.37 1.64
C VAL A 132 16.46 8.11 2.89
N GLN A 133 17.08 9.29 2.72
CA GLN A 133 17.47 10.15 3.83
C GLN A 133 16.27 10.60 4.68
N ALA A 134 15.11 10.88 4.06
CA ALA A 134 13.90 11.26 4.77
C ALA A 134 13.44 10.15 5.73
N HIS A 135 13.50 8.89 5.28
CA HIS A 135 13.21 7.72 6.11
C HIS A 135 14.18 7.59 7.29
N ASP A 136 15.47 7.90 7.09
CA ASP A 136 16.44 7.84 8.20
C ASP A 136 16.04 8.78 9.34
N THR A 137 15.46 9.94 9.04
CA THR A 137 14.96 10.86 10.08
C THR A 137 13.82 10.23 10.90
N VAL A 138 12.94 9.45 10.26
CA VAL A 138 11.89 8.69 10.95
C VAL A 138 12.51 7.63 11.84
N PHE A 139 13.44 6.84 11.29
CA PHE A 139 14.09 5.77 12.06
C PHE A 139 14.87 6.32 13.25
N GLN A 140 15.54 7.46 13.11
CA GLN A 140 16.19 8.16 14.22
C GLN A 140 15.19 8.50 15.34
N ARG A 141 14.01 9.05 15.01
CA ARG A 141 12.96 9.37 16.00
C ARG A 141 12.42 8.12 16.71
N ILE A 142 12.33 6.98 16.02
CA ILE A 142 11.96 5.68 16.60
C ILE A 142 13.08 5.15 17.52
N ALA A 143 14.34 5.39 17.15
CA ALA A 143 15.50 4.89 17.88
C ALA A 143 15.90 5.75 19.10
N MET A 144 15.40 6.98 19.22
CA MET A 144 15.73 7.90 20.31
C MET A 144 15.31 7.44 21.71
N PRO A 145 14.07 6.95 21.95
CA PRO A 145 13.65 6.62 23.30
C PRO A 145 14.34 5.34 23.79
N LEU A 146 15.11 5.45 24.87
CA LEU A 146 15.98 4.39 25.37
C LEU A 146 15.21 3.15 25.87
N HIS A 147 13.93 3.30 26.19
CA HIS A 147 13.11 2.25 26.81
C HIS A 147 12.34 1.35 25.82
N ILE A 148 12.41 1.62 24.50
CA ILE A 148 11.67 0.85 23.47
C ILE A 148 12.58 0.12 22.47
N LYS A 149 13.69 -0.45 22.96
CA LYS A 149 14.68 -1.17 22.13
C LYS A 149 14.06 -2.28 21.26
N GLY A 150 13.04 -2.97 21.77
CA GLY A 150 12.31 -4.02 21.03
C GLY A 150 11.62 -3.47 19.79
N VAL A 151 10.93 -2.33 19.90
CA VAL A 151 10.20 -1.68 18.79
C VAL A 151 11.15 -1.33 17.64
N ARG A 152 12.31 -0.75 17.96
CA ARG A 152 13.34 -0.43 16.95
C ARG A 152 13.76 -1.66 16.15
N LYS A 153 14.04 -2.78 16.85
CA LYS A 153 14.43 -4.05 16.22
C LYS A 153 13.30 -4.60 15.36
N ARG A 154 12.07 -4.64 15.87
CA ARG A 154 10.89 -5.13 15.16
C ARG A 154 10.58 -4.30 13.91
N PHE A 155 10.61 -2.97 14.02
CA PHE A 155 10.43 -2.07 12.87
C PHE A 155 11.49 -2.34 11.80
N ALA A 156 12.76 -2.45 12.18
CA ALA A 156 13.85 -2.74 11.25
C ALA A 156 13.68 -4.11 10.55
N LEU A 157 13.29 -5.16 11.27
CA LEU A 157 13.01 -6.47 10.69
C LEU A 157 11.77 -6.45 9.78
N ALA A 158 10.74 -5.70 10.15
CA ALA A 158 9.55 -5.54 9.34
C ALA A 158 9.83 -4.77 8.04
N MET A 159 10.66 -3.72 8.09
CA MET A 159 11.12 -3.00 6.90
C MET A 159 11.96 -3.89 5.99
N GLN A 160 12.82 -4.76 6.56
CA GLN A 160 13.55 -5.76 5.78
C GLN A 160 12.60 -6.70 5.04
N GLY A 161 11.58 -7.23 5.73
CA GLY A 161 10.56 -8.08 5.13
C GLY A 161 9.78 -7.37 4.03
N TYR A 162 9.49 -6.08 4.22
CA TYR A 162 8.85 -5.24 3.22
C TYR A 162 9.71 -5.05 1.96
N CYS A 163 10.98 -4.68 2.09
CA CYS A 163 11.90 -4.58 0.94
C CYS A 163 12.01 -5.92 0.18
N GLN A 164 12.12 -7.04 0.90
CA GLN A 164 12.13 -8.37 0.28
C GLN A 164 10.84 -8.68 -0.47
N GLY A 165 9.69 -8.33 0.09
CA GLY A 165 8.40 -8.50 -0.56
C GLY A 165 8.26 -7.64 -1.82
N ALA A 166 8.71 -6.39 -1.77
CA ALA A 166 8.70 -5.48 -2.91
C ALA A 166 9.60 -5.99 -4.05
N LEU A 167 10.81 -6.49 -3.75
CA LEU A 167 11.68 -7.10 -4.77
C LEU A 167 11.01 -8.29 -5.48
N VAL A 168 10.32 -9.16 -4.74
CA VAL A 168 9.56 -10.27 -5.34
C VAL A 168 8.48 -9.77 -6.29
N GLN A 169 7.82 -8.63 -5.98
CA GLN A 169 6.84 -8.04 -6.90
C GLN A 169 7.51 -7.48 -8.16
N ILE A 170 8.65 -6.80 -8.02
CA ILE A 170 9.42 -6.27 -9.14
C ILE A 170 9.90 -7.42 -10.04
N ASP A 171 10.43 -8.49 -9.47
CA ASP A 171 10.88 -9.67 -10.22
C ASP A 171 9.73 -10.36 -10.95
N ASN A 172 8.57 -10.54 -10.30
CA ASN A 172 7.39 -11.10 -10.95
C ASN A 172 6.90 -10.21 -12.09
N HIS A 173 6.93 -8.88 -11.91
CA HIS A 173 6.56 -7.92 -12.95
C HIS A 173 7.51 -8.03 -14.15
N PHE A 174 8.82 -8.00 -13.87
CA PHE A 174 9.88 -8.12 -14.87
C PHE A 174 9.77 -9.44 -15.65
N ALA A 175 9.47 -10.55 -14.97
CA ALA A 175 9.29 -11.87 -15.57
C ALA A 175 7.90 -12.10 -16.19
N SER A 176 6.99 -11.11 -16.16
CA SER A 176 5.58 -11.25 -16.58
C SER A 176 4.84 -12.44 -15.93
N LYS A 177 5.20 -12.79 -14.68
CA LYS A 177 4.57 -13.87 -13.92
C LYS A 177 3.28 -13.36 -13.27
N THR A 178 2.17 -14.05 -13.53
CA THR A 178 0.91 -13.84 -12.79
C THR A 178 0.83 -14.82 -11.62
N PRO A 179 0.78 -14.35 -10.36
CA PRO A 179 0.71 -15.22 -9.19
C PRO A 179 -0.69 -15.84 -9.01
N SER A 180 -0.76 -17.01 -8.35
CA SER A 180 -2.01 -17.57 -7.85
C SER A 180 -2.63 -16.70 -6.74
N LEU A 181 -3.87 -17.01 -6.35
CA LEU A 181 -4.56 -16.30 -5.27
C LEU A 181 -3.86 -16.50 -3.91
N GLU A 182 -3.31 -17.67 -3.67
CA GLU A 182 -2.53 -18.00 -2.48
C GLU A 182 -1.16 -17.29 -2.52
N GLU A 183 -0.48 -17.32 -3.66
CA GLU A 183 0.80 -16.64 -3.85
C GLU A 183 0.67 -15.12 -3.63
N ILE A 184 -0.36 -14.47 -4.20
CA ILE A 184 -0.52 -13.02 -4.07
C ILE A 184 -0.77 -12.62 -2.61
N VAL A 185 -1.52 -13.39 -1.82
CA VAL A 185 -1.72 -13.13 -0.39
C VAL A 185 -0.38 -13.16 0.36
N LEU A 186 0.46 -14.17 0.10
CA LEU A 186 1.76 -14.29 0.76
C LEU A 186 2.73 -13.18 0.37
N ILE A 187 2.74 -12.80 -0.92
CA ILE A 187 3.56 -11.69 -1.42
C ILE A 187 3.11 -10.38 -0.76
N ARG A 188 1.80 -10.10 -0.75
CA ARG A 188 1.25 -8.85 -0.24
C ARG A 188 1.39 -8.68 1.27
N ARG A 189 1.31 -9.75 2.06
CA ARG A 189 1.66 -9.71 3.51
C ARG A 189 3.06 -9.16 3.76
N LYS A 190 3.98 -9.32 2.81
CA LYS A 190 5.32 -8.74 2.89
C LYS A 190 5.37 -7.36 2.25
N SER A 191 4.85 -7.19 1.04
CA SER A 191 5.07 -5.97 0.26
C SER A 191 4.13 -4.81 0.57
N ALA A 192 3.05 -5.01 1.33
CA ALA A 192 2.06 -3.97 1.63
C ALA A 192 2.50 -2.92 2.67
N GLY A 193 3.62 -3.14 3.36
CA GLY A 193 4.09 -2.23 4.40
C GLY A 193 3.25 -2.24 5.70
N CYS A 194 2.29 -3.16 5.85
CA CYS A 194 1.44 -3.25 7.04
C CYS A 194 2.22 -3.63 8.32
N LYS A 195 3.19 -4.55 8.22
CA LYS A 195 3.95 -4.98 9.41
C LYS A 195 4.85 -3.87 9.98
N PRO A 196 5.61 -3.09 9.17
CA PRO A 196 6.28 -1.88 9.66
C PRO A 196 5.33 -0.93 10.41
N LEU A 197 4.13 -0.73 9.85
CA LEU A 197 3.11 0.13 10.43
C LEU A 197 2.61 -0.36 11.80
N TYR A 198 2.47 -1.67 12.03
CA TYR A 198 2.12 -2.20 13.36
C TYR A 198 3.16 -1.79 14.42
N HIS A 199 4.44 -1.84 14.10
CA HIS A 199 5.51 -1.42 15.02
C HIS A 199 5.61 0.11 15.15
N LEU A 200 5.16 0.88 14.16
CA LEU A 200 4.97 2.32 14.31
C LEU A 200 3.80 2.67 15.23
N VAL A 201 2.71 1.90 15.18
CA VAL A 201 1.59 2.05 16.11
C VAL A 201 2.01 1.64 17.53
N GLU A 202 2.85 0.62 17.65
CA GLU A 202 3.49 0.23 18.90
C GLU A 202 4.35 1.37 19.49
N TYR A 203 5.22 1.97 18.66
CA TYR A 203 6.00 3.17 19.00
C TYR A 203 5.09 4.31 19.46
N ALA A 204 4.03 4.58 18.70
CA ALA A 204 3.29 5.81 18.88
C ALA A 204 2.40 5.86 20.11
N HIS A 205 1.99 4.69 20.60
CA HIS A 205 1.28 4.56 21.87
C HIS A 205 2.22 4.24 23.04
N ASP A 206 3.54 4.29 22.83
CA ASP A 206 4.56 3.97 23.82
C ASP A 206 4.34 2.59 24.47
N LEU A 207 3.98 1.59 23.66
CA LEU A 207 3.67 0.26 24.18
C LEU A 207 4.95 -0.45 24.63
N ARG A 208 4.85 -1.14 25.76
CA ARG A 208 5.94 -1.94 26.35
C ARG A 208 5.60 -3.41 26.30
N VAL A 209 5.37 -3.92 25.10
CA VAL A 209 5.05 -5.33 24.86
C VAL A 209 6.33 -6.15 24.97
N PRO A 210 6.38 -7.21 25.81
CA PRO A 210 7.53 -8.10 25.90
C PRO A 210 7.86 -8.76 24.55
N ASP A 211 9.15 -9.00 24.28
CA ASP A 211 9.60 -9.50 22.98
C ASP A 211 9.01 -10.90 22.68
N GLU A 212 8.87 -11.76 23.69
CA GLU A 212 8.32 -13.11 23.58
C GLU A 212 6.86 -13.16 23.13
N VAL A 213 6.12 -12.05 23.25
CA VAL A 213 4.74 -11.94 22.74
C VAL A 213 4.74 -12.03 21.21
N PHE A 214 5.73 -11.45 20.54
CA PHE A 214 5.81 -11.42 19.08
C PHE A 214 6.26 -12.76 18.48
N ASP A 215 6.85 -13.63 19.29
CA ASP A 215 7.17 -15.02 18.93
C ASP A 215 5.95 -15.95 19.09
N ASN A 216 4.88 -15.48 19.73
CA ASN A 216 3.69 -16.29 19.96
C ASN A 216 2.87 -16.47 18.65
N PRO A 217 2.52 -17.71 18.28
CA PRO A 217 1.77 -17.99 17.05
C PRO A 217 0.41 -17.28 16.95
N VAL A 218 -0.28 -17.06 18.07
CA VAL A 218 -1.59 -16.38 18.06
C VAL A 218 -1.44 -14.90 17.70
N ILE A 219 -0.38 -14.25 18.18
CA ILE A 219 -0.09 -12.84 17.86
C ILE A 219 0.33 -12.70 16.41
N GLN A 220 1.18 -13.60 15.91
CA GLN A 220 1.57 -13.63 14.50
C GLN A 220 0.38 -13.90 13.58
N GLU A 221 -0.55 -14.75 14.01
CA GLU A 221 -1.79 -14.99 13.29
C GLU A 221 -2.66 -13.73 13.24
N LEU A 222 -2.84 -13.01 14.36
CA LEU A 222 -3.56 -11.74 14.37
C LEU A 222 -2.92 -10.70 13.45
N GLU A 223 -1.59 -10.58 13.43
CA GLU A 223 -0.90 -9.71 12.45
C GLU A 223 -1.22 -10.13 11.02
N CYS A 224 -1.16 -11.43 10.70
CA CYS A 224 -1.47 -11.93 9.36
C CYS A 224 -2.93 -11.70 8.96
N LEU A 225 -3.87 -11.92 9.87
CA LEU A 225 -5.29 -11.65 9.63
C LEU A 225 -5.54 -10.16 9.42
N GLY A 226 -4.89 -9.30 10.22
CA GLY A 226 -4.92 -7.86 10.05
C GLY A 226 -4.45 -7.43 8.67
N MET A 227 -3.33 -8.00 8.21
CA MET A 227 -2.80 -7.74 6.87
C MET A 227 -3.75 -8.22 5.79
N ASP A 228 -4.28 -9.43 5.89
CA ASP A 228 -5.24 -9.97 4.92
C ASP A 228 -6.51 -9.11 4.80
N MET A 229 -6.96 -8.52 5.91
CA MET A 229 -8.13 -7.63 5.92
C MET A 229 -7.80 -6.23 5.37
N ALA A 230 -6.61 -5.69 5.64
CA ALA A 230 -6.14 -4.42 5.08
C ALA A 230 -5.79 -4.53 3.57
N GLU A 231 -5.40 -5.73 3.15
CA GLU A 231 -5.18 -6.10 1.74
C GLU A 231 -6.46 -6.43 0.99
N GLY A 232 -7.61 -6.38 1.66
CA GLY A 232 -8.93 -6.51 1.05
C GLY A 232 -9.25 -5.48 -0.04
N VAL A 233 -8.27 -4.67 -0.48
CA VAL A 233 -8.31 -3.92 -1.73
C VAL A 233 -8.57 -4.92 -2.87
N PRO A 234 -9.79 -4.94 -3.43
CA PRO A 234 -10.21 -6.02 -4.32
C PRO A 234 -9.33 -6.08 -5.58
N HIS A 235 -8.78 -4.96 -6.00
CA HIS A 235 -8.09 -4.74 -7.27
C HIS A 235 -6.99 -5.76 -7.61
N ASN A 236 -6.24 -6.28 -6.63
CA ASN A 236 -5.19 -7.26 -6.92
C ASN A 236 -5.72 -8.71 -6.92
N MET A 237 -6.56 -9.08 -5.95
CA MET A 237 -7.10 -10.44 -5.84
C MET A 237 -8.25 -10.70 -6.82
N VAL A 238 -9.14 -9.73 -7.01
CA VAL A 238 -10.22 -9.77 -8.01
C VAL A 238 -9.63 -10.01 -9.39
N THR A 239 -8.52 -9.34 -9.70
CA THR A 239 -7.95 -9.49 -11.03
C THR A 239 -7.26 -10.83 -11.22
N VAL A 240 -6.58 -11.38 -10.21
CA VAL A 240 -6.09 -12.78 -10.26
C VAL A 240 -7.25 -13.76 -10.47
N CYS A 241 -8.39 -13.54 -9.80
CA CYS A 241 -9.61 -14.32 -10.03
C CYS A 241 -10.14 -14.17 -11.47
N CYS A 242 -10.18 -12.95 -12.01
CA CYS A 242 -10.61 -12.68 -13.39
C CYS A 242 -9.67 -13.32 -14.42
N SER A 243 -8.36 -13.24 -14.22
CA SER A 243 -7.36 -13.93 -15.07
C SER A 243 -7.49 -15.45 -15.01
N SER A 244 -8.10 -15.99 -13.95
CA SER A 244 -8.46 -17.41 -13.84
C SER A 244 -9.80 -17.76 -14.48
N GLY A 245 -10.44 -16.82 -15.20
CA GLY A 245 -11.69 -17.01 -15.92
C GLY A 245 -12.97 -16.67 -15.14
N MET A 246 -12.88 -16.09 -13.93
CA MET A 246 -14.07 -15.65 -13.20
C MET A 246 -14.67 -14.39 -13.82
N SER A 247 -16.01 -14.29 -13.82
CA SER A 247 -16.65 -12.99 -14.07
C SER A 247 -16.31 -12.00 -12.96
N LEU A 248 -16.37 -10.72 -13.26
CA LEU A 248 -16.01 -9.68 -12.32
C LEU A 248 -16.80 -9.76 -11.01
N GLN A 249 -18.12 -9.94 -11.09
CA GLN A 249 -18.96 -10.11 -9.90
C GLN A 249 -18.60 -11.38 -9.11
N ASN A 250 -18.28 -12.49 -9.79
CA ASN A 250 -17.88 -13.71 -9.11
C ASN A 250 -16.52 -13.56 -8.42
N ALA A 251 -15.59 -12.81 -9.01
CA ALA A 251 -14.32 -12.47 -8.39
C ALA A 251 -14.52 -11.64 -7.10
N PHE A 252 -15.35 -10.59 -7.13
CA PHE A 252 -15.73 -9.84 -5.93
C PHE A 252 -16.40 -10.71 -4.86
N ASN A 253 -17.29 -11.62 -5.26
CA ASN A 253 -17.94 -12.57 -4.35
C ASN A 253 -16.94 -13.53 -3.70
N THR A 254 -15.96 -14.03 -4.47
CA THR A 254 -14.90 -14.92 -3.98
C THR A 254 -14.02 -14.21 -2.95
N VAL A 255 -13.52 -13.00 -3.29
CA VAL A 255 -12.71 -12.20 -2.36
C VAL A 255 -13.53 -11.81 -1.12
N GLY A 256 -14.81 -11.49 -1.27
CA GLY A 256 -15.73 -11.22 -0.17
C GLY A 256 -15.89 -12.40 0.80
N LYS A 257 -15.97 -13.63 0.29
CA LYS A 257 -16.00 -14.84 1.13
C LYS A 257 -14.69 -15.06 1.88
N LEU A 258 -13.55 -14.81 1.25
CA LEU A 258 -12.24 -14.88 1.91
C LEU A 258 -12.15 -13.88 3.05
N LEU A 259 -12.59 -12.63 2.82
CA LEU A 259 -12.62 -11.59 3.84
C LEU A 259 -13.52 -11.97 5.03
N GLU A 260 -14.71 -12.52 4.77
CA GLU A 260 -15.62 -13.03 5.80
C GLU A 260 -14.97 -14.12 6.67
N GLN A 261 -14.24 -15.06 6.05
CA GLN A 261 -13.49 -16.08 6.79
C GLN A 261 -12.41 -15.46 7.68
N ARG A 262 -11.77 -14.36 7.25
CA ARG A 262 -10.78 -13.66 8.08
C ARG A 262 -11.42 -13.01 9.30
N TYR A 263 -12.60 -12.39 9.18
CA TYR A 263 -13.33 -11.89 10.34
C TYR A 263 -13.66 -13.00 11.35
N GLN A 264 -14.19 -14.13 10.87
CA GLN A 264 -14.52 -15.26 11.75
C GLN A 264 -13.27 -15.87 12.40
N ARG A 265 -12.14 -15.89 11.69
CA ARG A 265 -10.87 -16.38 12.23
C ARG A 265 -10.27 -15.41 13.24
N TRP A 266 -10.41 -14.11 13.01
CA TRP A 266 -9.97 -13.06 13.93
C TRP A 266 -10.60 -13.24 15.31
N ASP A 267 -11.92 -13.38 15.39
CA ASP A 267 -12.63 -13.51 16.68
C ASP A 267 -12.11 -14.72 17.48
N LYS A 268 -11.83 -15.84 16.80
CA LYS A 268 -11.27 -17.05 17.42
C LYS A 268 -9.83 -16.87 17.88
N ALA A 269 -8.99 -16.21 17.07
CA ALA A 269 -7.59 -15.95 17.40
C ALA A 269 -7.49 -14.96 18.58
N GLU A 270 -8.27 -13.89 18.56
CA GLU A 270 -8.31 -12.89 19.63
C GLU A 270 -8.77 -13.50 20.96
N ALA A 271 -9.79 -14.37 20.94
CA ALA A 271 -10.23 -15.09 22.14
C ALA A 271 -9.20 -16.10 22.68
N SER A 272 -8.21 -16.48 21.86
CA SER A 272 -7.17 -17.46 22.21
C SER A 272 -5.84 -16.80 22.63
N VAL A 273 -5.79 -15.46 22.72
CA VAL A 273 -4.59 -14.74 23.17
C VAL A 273 -4.26 -15.18 24.61
N PRO A 274 -3.07 -15.76 24.85
CA PRO A 274 -2.71 -16.22 26.19
C PRO A 274 -2.41 -15.03 27.12
N SER A 275 -2.22 -15.33 28.41
CA SER A 275 -1.79 -14.34 29.39
C SER A 275 -0.29 -14.41 29.61
N TRP A 276 0.35 -13.25 29.72
CA TRP A 276 1.75 -13.05 30.12
C TRP A 276 1.85 -12.31 31.46
N GLY A 277 0.75 -12.25 32.21
CA GLY A 277 0.64 -11.49 33.46
C GLY A 277 -0.04 -10.14 33.26
N LYS A 278 -0.61 -9.62 34.37
CA LYS A 278 -1.57 -8.51 34.34
C LYS A 278 -1.05 -7.26 33.62
N GLU A 279 0.20 -6.88 33.86
CA GLU A 279 0.83 -5.69 33.29
C GLU A 279 1.10 -5.87 31.79
N ALA A 280 1.64 -7.03 31.39
CA ALA A 280 1.90 -7.37 30.00
C ALA A 280 0.59 -7.47 29.21
N ASP A 281 -0.43 -8.11 29.77
CA ASP A 281 -1.73 -8.31 29.12
C ASP A 281 -2.41 -6.99 28.75
N VAL A 282 -2.22 -5.93 29.53
CA VAL A 282 -2.72 -4.58 29.18
C VAL A 282 -2.02 -4.06 27.93
N GLN A 283 -0.71 -4.26 27.80
CA GLN A 283 0.07 -3.83 26.64
C GLN A 283 -0.29 -4.66 25.41
N VAL A 284 -0.43 -5.98 25.56
CA VAL A 284 -0.83 -6.90 24.49
C VAL A 284 -2.22 -6.54 23.94
N ARG A 285 -3.21 -6.30 24.81
CA ARG A 285 -4.55 -5.86 24.37
C ARG A 285 -4.50 -4.55 23.58
N LYS A 286 -3.68 -3.58 24.01
CA LYS A 286 -3.48 -2.32 23.27
C LYS A 286 -2.82 -2.55 21.92
N TYR A 287 -1.87 -3.49 21.83
CA TYR A 287 -1.23 -3.85 20.57
C TYR A 287 -2.22 -4.49 19.59
N VAL A 288 -3.02 -5.46 20.06
CA VAL A 288 -4.07 -6.10 19.25
C VAL A 288 -5.10 -5.07 18.78
N GLU A 289 -5.50 -4.14 19.65
CA GLU A 289 -6.37 -3.02 19.25
C GLU A 289 -5.68 -2.11 18.23
N GLY A 290 -4.38 -1.87 18.34
CA GLY A 290 -3.58 -1.16 17.34
C GLY A 290 -3.65 -1.81 15.95
N ILE A 291 -3.59 -3.15 15.86
CA ILE A 291 -3.79 -3.88 14.60
C ILE A 291 -5.19 -3.61 14.04
N LYS A 292 -6.25 -3.67 14.88
CA LYS A 292 -7.62 -3.36 14.44
C LYS A 292 -7.75 -1.91 13.95
N CYS A 293 -7.10 -0.96 14.63
CA CYS A 293 -7.06 0.44 14.21
C CYS A 293 -6.42 0.60 12.83
N VAL A 294 -5.37 -0.17 12.51
CA VAL A 294 -4.77 -0.18 11.17
C VAL A 294 -5.73 -0.72 10.11
N VAL A 295 -6.44 -1.82 10.39
CA VAL A 295 -7.46 -2.35 9.45
C VAL A 295 -8.58 -1.34 9.26
N LYS A 296 -9.05 -0.71 10.34
CA LYS A 296 -10.08 0.34 10.32
C LYS A 296 -9.61 1.58 9.56
N ALA A 297 -8.36 1.98 9.74
CA ALA A 297 -7.72 3.07 9.02
C ALA A 297 -7.71 2.79 7.52
N ASN A 298 -7.24 1.60 7.11
CA ASN A 298 -7.20 1.21 5.70
C ASN A 298 -8.58 1.31 5.04
N LEU A 299 -9.60 0.73 5.65
CA LEU A 299 -10.95 0.76 5.09
C LEU A 299 -11.50 2.19 4.99
N ASN A 300 -11.48 2.95 6.09
CA ASN A 300 -12.05 4.30 6.10
C ASN A 300 -11.26 5.28 5.23
N TRP A 301 -9.94 5.13 5.16
CA TRP A 301 -9.09 5.91 4.26
C TRP A 301 -9.39 5.59 2.79
N SER A 302 -9.61 4.32 2.45
CA SER A 302 -9.96 3.91 1.07
C SER A 302 -11.29 4.50 0.59
N PHE A 303 -12.22 4.73 1.52
CA PHE A 303 -13.51 5.41 1.27
C PHE A 303 -13.47 6.93 1.46
N LYS A 304 -12.36 7.52 1.90
CA LYS A 304 -12.23 8.98 2.01
C LYS A 304 -11.33 9.54 0.90
N SER A 305 -10.25 8.84 0.58
CA SER A 305 -9.29 9.28 -0.41
C SER A 305 -9.91 9.24 -1.81
N GLU A 306 -9.65 10.28 -2.59
CA GLU A 306 -10.00 10.35 -4.02
C GLU A 306 -9.30 9.27 -4.85
N ARG A 307 -8.30 8.58 -4.26
CA ARG A 307 -7.46 7.59 -4.93
C ARG A 307 -8.23 6.40 -5.49
N TYR A 308 -9.27 5.90 -4.82
CA TYR A 308 -9.87 4.60 -5.18
C TYR A 308 -11.29 4.67 -5.71
N LEU A 309 -12.14 5.51 -5.12
CA LEU A 309 -13.58 5.55 -5.43
C LEU A 309 -14.00 6.85 -6.15
N GLY A 310 -13.02 7.65 -6.59
CA GLY A 310 -13.25 8.92 -7.26
C GLY A 310 -14.15 9.84 -6.43
N SER A 311 -15.14 10.45 -7.08
CA SER A 311 -15.98 11.51 -6.51
C SER A 311 -17.16 11.03 -5.65
N ASN A 312 -17.54 9.74 -5.68
CA ASN A 312 -18.78 9.25 -5.06
C ASN A 312 -18.60 8.18 -3.96
N PRO A 313 -17.59 8.26 -3.06
CA PRO A 313 -17.33 7.19 -2.10
C PRO A 313 -18.46 6.97 -1.09
N ALA A 314 -19.20 8.02 -0.70
CA ALA A 314 -20.33 7.91 0.23
C ALA A 314 -21.50 7.10 -0.35
N GLN A 315 -21.75 7.24 -1.66
CA GLN A 315 -22.74 6.45 -2.36
C GLN A 315 -22.29 4.98 -2.45
N VAL A 316 -21.02 4.74 -2.79
CA VAL A 316 -20.47 3.38 -2.81
C VAL A 316 -20.51 2.75 -1.41
N ARG A 317 -20.22 3.50 -0.34
CA ARG A 317 -20.30 3.01 1.05
C ARG A 317 -21.71 2.56 1.43
N SER A 318 -22.72 3.35 1.07
CA SER A 318 -24.12 3.08 1.43
C SER A 318 -24.76 1.99 0.58
N THR A 319 -24.50 2.01 -0.72
CA THR A 319 -25.14 1.08 -1.68
C THR A 319 -24.34 -0.20 -1.90
N ARG A 320 -23.01 -0.15 -1.67
CA ARG A 320 -22.00 -1.12 -2.12
C ARG A 320 -21.95 -1.28 -3.64
N VAL A 321 -22.61 -0.41 -4.39
CA VAL A 321 -22.60 -0.47 -5.85
C VAL A 321 -21.43 0.35 -6.36
N LEU A 322 -20.54 -0.31 -7.11
CA LEU A 322 -19.42 0.32 -7.78
C LEU A 322 -19.64 0.25 -9.30
N GLN A 323 -19.51 1.39 -9.95
CA GLN A 323 -19.53 1.50 -11.40
C GLN A 323 -18.10 1.57 -11.92
N LEU A 324 -17.77 0.67 -12.85
CA LEU A 324 -16.46 0.55 -13.47
C LEU A 324 -16.60 0.86 -14.95
N LEU A 325 -15.73 1.73 -15.45
CA LEU A 325 -15.67 2.05 -16.87
C LEU A 325 -14.91 0.96 -17.62
N VAL A 326 -15.36 0.67 -18.82
CA VAL A 326 -14.87 -0.43 -19.65
C VAL A 326 -14.70 0.08 -21.06
N GLU A 327 -13.54 -0.20 -21.66
CA GLU A 327 -13.35 0.05 -23.08
C GLU A 327 -14.12 -0.96 -23.94
N SER A 328 -14.79 -0.49 -24.98
CA SER A 328 -15.59 -1.33 -25.87
C SER A 328 -14.70 -2.26 -26.75
N PRO A 329 -15.01 -3.56 -26.86
CA PRO A 329 -14.26 -4.52 -27.68
C PRO A 329 -14.27 -4.24 -29.20
N ASN A 330 -15.12 -3.32 -29.68
CA ASN A 330 -15.28 -3.02 -31.12
C ASN A 330 -14.20 -2.10 -31.73
N SER A 331 -13.23 -1.60 -30.96
CA SER A 331 -12.20 -0.69 -31.48
C SER A 331 -11.08 -1.37 -32.29
N ARG A 332 -11.04 -2.72 -32.35
CA ARG A 332 -9.92 -3.49 -32.94
C ARG A 332 -10.08 -3.95 -34.40
N ARG A 333 -11.16 -3.61 -35.11
CA ARG A 333 -11.36 -4.02 -36.52
C ARG A 333 -11.23 -2.84 -37.49
N LYS A 334 -10.01 -2.39 -37.78
CA LYS A 334 -9.71 -1.76 -39.08
C LYS A 334 -8.38 -2.29 -39.62
N THR A 335 -8.48 -3.36 -40.40
CA THR A 335 -7.42 -3.89 -41.26
C THR A 335 -7.06 -2.84 -42.31
N VAL A 336 -5.84 -2.31 -42.29
CA VAL A 336 -5.29 -1.53 -43.42
C VAL A 336 -4.61 -2.52 -44.37
N VAL A 337 -5.20 -2.65 -45.56
CA VAL A 337 -4.65 -3.37 -46.70
C VAL A 337 -3.48 -2.57 -47.25
N MET A 338 -2.26 -3.10 -47.14
CA MET A 338 -1.10 -2.57 -47.88
C MET A 338 -1.10 -3.14 -49.31
N LYS A 339 -1.18 -2.26 -50.32
CA LYS A 339 -0.73 -2.56 -51.69
C LYS A 339 0.61 -1.89 -51.93
N HIS A 340 1.62 -2.69 -52.24
CA HIS A 340 2.95 -2.30 -52.66
C HIS A 340 2.94 -1.52 -53.99
N HIS A 341 3.83 -0.54 -54.12
CA HIS A 341 4.71 -0.41 -55.30
C HIS A 341 6.03 0.29 -54.92
N HIS A 342 7.13 -0.29 -55.41
CA HIS A 342 8.53 0.06 -55.19
C HIS A 342 8.95 1.39 -55.84
N SER A 343 9.83 2.16 -55.18
CA SER A 343 11.21 2.40 -55.65
C SER A 343 12.05 3.27 -54.67
N ARG A 344 13.11 2.64 -54.14
CA ARG A 344 14.47 3.13 -53.80
C ARG A 344 14.78 4.64 -53.83
N LEU A 345 15.18 5.24 -52.68
CA LEU A 345 16.57 5.52 -52.24
C LEU A 345 16.65 6.64 -51.19
N GLN A 346 17.65 6.52 -50.31
CA GLN A 346 18.26 7.49 -49.36
C GLN A 346 17.75 7.53 -47.91
N ASP A 347 18.62 7.01 -47.04
CA ASP A 347 18.69 7.20 -45.60
C ASP A 347 18.92 8.68 -45.27
N ASP A 348 17.97 9.26 -44.54
CA ASP A 348 18.18 10.32 -43.54
C ASP A 348 16.89 10.41 -42.71
N ALA A 349 16.90 9.86 -41.49
CA ALA A 349 15.75 9.92 -40.59
C ALA A 349 16.20 10.14 -39.13
N LEU A 350 16.62 11.36 -38.85
CA LEU A 350 16.65 11.92 -37.50
C LEU A 350 16.14 13.36 -37.57
N LYS A 351 14.97 13.56 -36.95
CA LYS A 351 14.41 14.80 -36.35
C LYS A 351 13.05 15.30 -36.90
N THR A 352 12.06 15.04 -36.04
CA THR A 352 10.95 15.92 -35.58
C THR A 352 9.59 15.88 -36.27
N VAL A 353 8.60 15.43 -35.47
CA VAL A 353 7.28 16.01 -35.09
C VAL A 353 6.27 14.84 -35.05
N GLY A 354 5.61 14.47 -33.97
CA GLY A 354 5.33 15.09 -32.68
C GLY A 354 3.93 14.65 -32.24
N SER A 355 3.85 13.91 -31.13
CA SER A 355 2.67 13.64 -30.28
C SER A 355 1.83 12.38 -30.51
N TYR A 356 1.64 11.68 -29.38
CA TYR A 356 0.73 10.57 -29.07
C TYR A 356 1.22 9.15 -29.35
N ILE A 357 2.15 8.68 -28.51
CA ILE A 357 2.22 7.34 -27.90
C ILE A 357 3.19 7.50 -26.70
N ILE A 358 2.95 6.76 -25.61
CA ILE A 358 3.59 6.80 -24.27
C ILE A 358 2.67 7.43 -23.21
N TRP A 359 1.80 6.59 -22.64
CA TRP A 359 1.22 6.76 -21.31
C TRP A 359 1.39 5.44 -20.58
N ILE A 360 2.41 5.36 -19.74
CA ILE A 360 2.57 4.28 -18.78
C ILE A 360 2.52 4.94 -17.40
N TYR A 361 1.82 4.29 -16.48
CA TYR A 361 1.80 4.48 -15.01
C TYR A 361 0.49 4.96 -14.36
N THR A 362 -0.53 4.12 -14.51
CA THR A 362 -1.76 4.09 -13.71
C THR A 362 -2.00 2.68 -13.11
N LEU A 363 -0.96 1.94 -12.69
CA LEU A 363 -1.13 0.52 -12.29
C LEU A 363 -0.91 0.27 -10.79
N ALA A 364 -1.84 0.82 -10.00
CA ALA A 364 -2.50 0.05 -8.94
C ALA A 364 -4.05 0.20 -9.03
N ILE A 365 -4.53 0.93 -10.05
CA ILE A 365 -5.94 1.25 -10.28
C ILE A 365 -6.41 0.72 -11.66
N GLU A 366 -5.52 0.56 -12.65
CA GLU A 366 -5.89 -0.01 -13.97
C GLU A 366 -6.00 -1.53 -14.06
N PHE A 367 -5.64 -2.31 -13.04
CA PHE A 367 -5.84 -3.77 -13.12
C PHE A 367 -7.34 -4.15 -13.09
N LEU A 368 -8.20 -3.24 -12.62
CA LEU A 368 -9.66 -3.36 -12.70
C LEU A 368 -10.29 -2.74 -13.96
N LEU A 369 -9.54 -1.95 -14.75
CA LEU A 369 -10.02 -1.39 -16.03
C LEU A 369 -9.55 -2.21 -17.24
N SER A 370 -8.45 -2.97 -17.11
CA SER A 370 -7.97 -3.89 -18.16
C SER A 370 -8.63 -5.27 -18.14
N CYS A 371 -9.27 -5.67 -17.04
CA CYS A 371 -10.12 -6.87 -17.01
C CYS A 371 -11.49 -6.69 -17.66
N VAL A 372 -11.65 -5.60 -18.42
CA VAL A 372 -12.70 -5.52 -19.41
C VAL A 372 -12.18 -5.20 -20.82
N MET A 373 -10.89 -5.40 -21.07
CA MET A 373 -10.38 -5.67 -22.41
C MET A 373 -9.06 -6.44 -22.32
N TYR A 374 -9.15 -7.77 -22.14
CA TYR A 374 -8.57 -8.79 -23.02
C TYR A 374 -9.16 -10.16 -22.64
#